data_AF-A0A5C3NTP5-F1
#
_entry.id   AF-A0A5C3NTP5-F1
#
_cell.length_a   1.000
_cell.length_b   1.000
_cell.length_c   1.000
_cell.angle_alpha   90.00
_cell.angle_beta   90.00
_cell.angle_gamma   90.00
#
_symmetry.space_group_name_H-M   'P 1'
#
loop_
_entity.id
_entity.type
_entity.pdbx_description
1 polymer ?
#
loop_
_entity_poly.entity_id
_entity_poly.type
_entity_poly.pdbx_seq_one_letter_code
_entity_poly.pdbx_strand_id
1 'polypeptide(L)'
;MGRRAKHYSLRDKKAAQSDAARRYALSERGKATRSKREARRYAARKTSECTLVGLELPDEMFKRSLNCLRVAFSFVGGEDYALGLWSSPFYLIAPDATVRQVICREEHGRWVTRGTRLSAVQYHHFLSIAELRTAAWKSETLDMEAVESVVRDELEARRHAWIAAQDGGIGNGDGELNYAHDVYLVWGARLAVCLGQEWEIRRRGLDTYVEVCARGELPWQKVAHAIRRMLAE
;
A
#
# COMPACT_ATOMS: atom_id res chain seq x y z
N MET A 1 -36.27 40.13 -46.17
CA MET A 1 -36.67 39.75 -44.80
C MET A 1 -35.45 39.76 -43.89
N GLY A 2 -35.27 40.81 -43.08
CA GLY A 2 -34.08 40.98 -42.24
C GLY A 2 -34.13 40.15 -40.95
N ARG A 3 -33.05 39.43 -40.63
CA ARG A 3 -32.89 38.69 -39.36
C ARG A 3 -32.77 39.71 -38.21
N ARG A 4 -33.78 39.76 -37.33
CA ARG A 4 -33.74 40.57 -36.09
C ARG A 4 -32.71 39.99 -35.11
N ALA A 5 -32.03 40.87 -34.39
CA ALA A 5 -31.10 40.50 -33.34
C ALA A 5 -31.82 39.73 -32.23
N LYS A 6 -31.30 38.55 -31.87
CA LYS A 6 -31.93 37.63 -30.90
C LYS A 6 -31.79 38.11 -29.44
N HIS A 7 -30.83 38.99 -29.17
CA HIS A 7 -30.61 39.65 -27.89
C HIS A 7 -30.26 41.10 -28.15
N TYR A 8 -30.98 42.02 -27.50
CA TYR A 8 -30.84 43.47 -27.72
C TYR A 8 -29.88 44.13 -26.73
N SER A 9 -29.51 43.43 -25.65
CA SER A 9 -28.50 43.88 -24.70
C SER A 9 -27.50 42.78 -24.34
N LEU A 10 -26.32 43.20 -23.86
CA LEU A 10 -25.29 42.32 -23.31
C LEU A 10 -25.80 41.54 -22.09
N ARG A 11 -26.73 42.15 -21.32
CA ARG A 11 -27.39 41.52 -20.18
C ARG A 11 -28.30 40.37 -20.62
N ASP A 12 -29.10 40.58 -21.67
CA ASP A 12 -30.00 39.54 -22.21
C ASP A 12 -29.21 38.36 -22.78
N LYS A 13 -28.08 38.65 -23.43
CA LYS A 13 -27.18 37.61 -23.94
C LYS A 13 -26.59 36.75 -22.81
N LYS A 14 -26.14 37.38 -21.71
CA LYS A 14 -25.64 36.67 -20.52
C LYS A 14 -26.74 35.86 -19.83
N ALA A 15 -27.94 36.42 -19.70
CA ALA A 15 -29.08 35.71 -19.12
C ALA A 15 -29.46 34.47 -19.93
N ALA A 16 -29.55 34.60 -21.27
CA ALA A 16 -29.85 33.48 -22.16
C ALA A 16 -28.75 32.40 -22.14
N GLN A 17 -27.48 32.78 -22.04
CA GLN A 17 -26.38 31.84 -21.87
C GLN A 17 -26.46 31.09 -20.53
N SER A 18 -26.75 31.79 -19.44
CA SER A 18 -26.91 31.18 -18.12
C SER A 18 -28.07 30.19 -18.10
N ASP A 19 -29.21 30.57 -18.69
CA ASP A 19 -30.39 29.71 -18.82
C ASP A 19 -30.11 28.47 -19.67
N ALA A 20 -29.43 28.63 -20.81
CA ALA A 20 -29.04 27.51 -21.67
C ALA A 20 -28.08 26.56 -20.93
N ALA A 21 -27.11 27.10 -20.19
CA ALA A 21 -26.20 26.31 -19.35
C ALA A 21 -26.95 25.56 -18.24
N ARG A 22 -27.94 26.19 -17.60
CA ARG A 22 -28.77 25.56 -16.56
C ARG A 22 -29.62 24.43 -17.13
N ARG A 23 -30.28 24.65 -18.27
CA ARG A 23 -31.05 23.61 -18.98
C ARG A 23 -30.16 22.45 -19.40
N TYR A 24 -28.97 22.74 -19.93
CA TYR A 24 -28.00 21.72 -20.28
C TYR A 24 -27.57 20.92 -19.04
N ALA A 25 -27.23 21.58 -17.92
CA ALA A 25 -26.82 20.91 -16.69
C ALA A 25 -27.90 19.96 -16.15
N LEU A 26 -29.17 20.34 -16.25
CA LEU A 26 -30.32 19.53 -15.81
C LEU A 26 -30.68 18.41 -16.81
N SER A 27 -30.30 18.54 -18.08
CA SER A 27 -30.55 17.50 -19.09
C SER A 27 -29.78 16.21 -18.81
N GLU A 28 -30.31 15.07 -19.26
CA GLU A 28 -29.65 13.77 -19.14
C GLU A 28 -28.26 13.77 -19.80
N ARG A 29 -28.11 14.46 -20.94
CA ARG A 29 -26.80 14.61 -21.60
C ARG A 29 -25.80 15.40 -20.74
N GLY A 30 -26.25 16.45 -20.05
CA GLY A 30 -25.40 17.20 -19.13
C GLY A 30 -25.03 16.43 -17.87
N LYS A 31 -25.97 15.64 -17.31
CA LYS A 31 -25.70 14.72 -16.20
C LYS A 31 -24.69 13.63 -16.60
N ALA A 32 -24.90 12.95 -17.73
CA ALA A 32 -24.00 11.93 -18.25
C ALA A 32 -22.58 12.49 -18.52
N THR A 33 -22.49 13.71 -19.05
CA THR A 33 -21.20 14.38 -19.28
C THR A 33 -20.48 14.69 -17.96
N ARG A 34 -21.19 15.17 -16.94
CA ARG A 34 -20.64 15.39 -15.59
C ARG A 34 -20.17 14.10 -14.96
N SER A 35 -21.00 13.06 -14.99
CA SER A 35 -20.66 11.71 -14.48
C SER A 35 -19.39 11.16 -15.15
N LYS A 36 -19.28 11.24 -16.49
CA LYS A 36 -18.05 10.83 -17.20
C LYS A 36 -16.82 11.64 -16.76
N ARG A 37 -16.95 12.95 -16.56
CA ARG A 37 -15.85 13.80 -16.10
C ARG A 37 -15.44 13.47 -14.66
N GLU A 38 -16.41 13.21 -13.79
CA GLU A 38 -16.19 12.79 -12.41
C GLU A 38 -15.54 11.41 -12.36
N ALA A 39 -16.00 10.45 -13.16
CA ALA A 39 -15.38 9.14 -13.31
C ALA A 39 -13.92 9.25 -13.76
N ARG A 40 -13.61 10.11 -14.76
CA ARG A 40 -12.22 10.37 -15.18
C ARG A 40 -11.38 10.99 -14.07
N ARG A 41 -11.92 11.95 -13.32
CA ARG A 41 -11.22 12.58 -12.18
C ARG A 41 -10.99 11.59 -11.05
N TYR A 42 -11.98 10.74 -10.77
CA TYR A 42 -11.89 9.69 -9.77
C TYR A 42 -10.82 8.67 -10.18
N ALA A 43 -10.84 8.19 -11.43
CA ALA A 43 -9.80 7.31 -11.96
C ALA A 43 -8.41 7.94 -11.86
N ALA A 44 -8.24 9.19 -12.30
CA ALA A 44 -6.95 9.88 -12.23
C ALA A 44 -6.44 10.06 -10.78
N ARG A 45 -7.33 10.40 -9.83
CA ARG A 45 -6.98 10.47 -8.41
C ARG A 45 -6.57 9.12 -7.86
N LYS A 46 -7.35 8.09 -8.16
CA LYS A 46 -7.10 6.71 -7.73
C LYS A 46 -5.74 6.21 -8.24
N THR A 47 -5.43 6.43 -9.52
CA THR A 47 -4.12 6.12 -10.10
C THR A 47 -3.00 6.91 -9.42
N SER A 48 -3.18 8.21 -9.16
CA SER A 48 -2.15 8.99 -8.46
C SER A 48 -1.92 8.55 -7.02
N GLU A 49 -2.95 8.04 -6.34
CA GLU A 49 -2.85 7.51 -4.99
C GLU A 49 -2.15 6.15 -4.95
N CYS A 50 -2.11 5.42 -6.08
CA CYS A 50 -1.56 4.08 -6.17
C CYS A 50 -0.20 3.98 -6.89
N THR A 51 0.43 5.12 -7.17
CA THR A 51 1.76 5.18 -7.78
C THR A 51 2.82 5.53 -6.73
N LEU A 52 3.85 4.69 -6.61
CA LEU A 52 5.03 4.95 -5.77
C LEU A 52 6.30 4.80 -6.61
N VAL A 53 7.20 5.79 -6.57
CA VAL A 53 8.48 5.76 -7.31
C VAL A 53 8.27 5.54 -8.82
N GLY A 54 7.21 6.12 -9.36
CA GLY A 54 6.81 5.97 -10.77
C GLY A 54 6.22 4.59 -11.13
N LEU A 55 6.05 3.70 -10.16
CA LEU A 55 5.46 2.37 -10.36
C LEU A 55 4.01 2.34 -9.87
N GLU A 56 3.09 1.90 -10.73
CA GLU A 56 1.71 1.62 -10.36
C GLU A 56 1.64 0.29 -9.58
N LEU A 57 1.20 0.38 -8.32
CA LEU A 57 0.90 -0.78 -7.47
C LEU A 57 -0.62 -1.03 -7.48
N PRO A 58 -1.07 -2.30 -7.39
CA PRO A 58 -2.48 -2.62 -7.24
C PRO A 58 -3.14 -1.92 -6.05
N ASP A 59 -4.33 -1.34 -6.24
CA ASP A 59 -5.12 -0.72 -5.16
C ASP A 59 -5.28 -1.63 -3.94
N GLU A 60 -5.41 -2.94 -4.19
CA GLU A 60 -5.61 -3.93 -3.15
C GLU A 60 -4.37 -4.11 -2.27
N MET A 61 -3.15 -3.85 -2.78
CA MET A 61 -1.96 -3.77 -1.94
C MET A 61 -2.08 -2.61 -0.95
N PHE A 62 -2.55 -1.43 -1.36
CA PHE A 62 -2.75 -0.31 -0.42
C PHE A 62 -3.80 -0.64 0.64
N LYS A 63 -4.91 -1.28 0.26
CA LYS A 63 -5.91 -1.70 1.25
C LYS A 63 -5.34 -2.72 2.23
N ARG A 64 -4.65 -3.75 1.72
CA ARG A 64 -4.06 -4.82 2.54
C ARG A 64 -2.94 -4.30 3.44
N SER A 65 -2.15 -3.32 3.01
CA SER A 65 -1.07 -2.76 3.83
C SER A 65 -1.57 -2.10 5.12
N LEU A 66 -2.80 -1.56 5.10
CA LEU A 66 -3.46 -0.95 6.24
C LEU A 66 -3.97 -1.97 7.27
N ASN A 67 -4.08 -3.26 6.92
CA ASN A 67 -4.61 -4.29 7.82
C ASN A 67 -3.61 -4.64 8.92
N CYS A 68 -3.83 -4.15 10.15
CA CYS A 68 -2.97 -4.48 11.28
C CYS A 68 -3.14 -5.96 11.70
N LEU A 69 -2.16 -6.81 11.36
CA LEU A 69 -2.14 -8.19 11.83
C LEU A 69 -1.64 -8.25 13.27
N ARG A 70 -2.30 -9.06 14.09
CA ARG A 70 -1.84 -9.39 15.44
C ARG A 70 -0.50 -10.11 15.39
N VAL A 71 0.36 -9.79 16.35
CA VAL A 71 1.73 -10.31 16.45
C VAL A 71 1.90 -10.99 17.81
N ALA A 72 2.34 -12.25 17.80
CA ALA A 72 2.69 -12.98 19.02
C ALA A 72 4.15 -12.68 19.43
N PHE A 73 4.37 -11.61 20.21
CA PHE A 73 5.71 -11.11 20.56
C PHE A 73 6.61 -12.08 21.33
N SER A 74 6.04 -13.08 22.00
CA SER A 74 6.83 -14.13 22.66
C SER A 74 7.37 -15.17 21.68
N PHE A 75 6.89 -15.19 20.43
CA PHE A 75 7.34 -16.13 19.42
C PHE A 75 8.57 -15.59 18.70
N VAL A 76 9.68 -16.32 18.82
CA VAL A 76 10.91 -16.08 18.07
C VAL A 76 11.06 -17.19 17.03
N GLY A 77 10.94 -16.84 15.75
CA GLY A 77 11.12 -17.77 14.64
C GLY A 77 12.37 -17.42 13.81
N GLY A 78 12.94 -18.42 13.15
CA GLY A 78 14.04 -18.27 12.19
C GLY A 78 13.60 -17.99 10.75
N GLU A 79 14.53 -18.14 9.80
CA GLU A 79 14.31 -17.85 8.39
C GLU A 79 13.27 -18.75 7.72
N ASP A 80 13.05 -19.97 8.23
CA ASP A 80 12.05 -20.90 7.68
C ASP A 80 10.60 -20.36 7.79
N TYR A 81 10.40 -19.30 8.58
CA TYR A 81 9.13 -18.61 8.76
C TYR A 81 9.00 -17.34 7.90
N ALA A 82 9.99 -17.00 7.08
CA ALA A 82 10.08 -15.78 6.27
C ALA A 82 9.02 -15.65 5.16
N LEU A 83 8.38 -16.75 4.77
CA LEU A 83 7.41 -16.83 3.67
C LEU A 83 7.95 -16.33 2.30
N GLY A 84 9.28 -16.24 2.14
CA GLY A 84 9.92 -15.66 0.96
C GLY A 84 9.84 -14.13 0.88
N LEU A 85 9.41 -13.41 1.92
CA LEU A 85 9.21 -11.95 1.87
C LEU A 85 10.49 -11.11 1.87
N TRP A 86 11.62 -11.69 2.26
CA TRP A 86 12.86 -10.95 2.57
C TRP A 86 13.96 -11.07 1.52
N SER A 87 13.79 -11.96 0.53
CA SER A 87 14.81 -12.20 -0.49
C SER A 87 14.16 -12.23 -1.88
N SER A 88 14.77 -11.52 -2.83
CA SER A 88 14.38 -11.59 -4.23
C SER A 88 14.41 -13.06 -4.71
N PRO A 89 13.41 -13.54 -5.46
CA PRO A 89 12.35 -12.79 -6.17
C PRO A 89 11.08 -12.49 -5.36
N PHE A 90 11.10 -12.67 -4.04
CA PHE A 90 9.99 -12.39 -3.11
C PHE A 90 8.75 -13.28 -3.24
N TYR A 91 8.78 -14.36 -4.02
CA TYR A 91 7.65 -15.27 -4.17
C TYR A 91 7.27 -15.93 -2.84
N LEU A 92 5.97 -16.22 -2.68
CA LEU A 92 5.46 -16.95 -1.52
C LEU A 92 6.12 -18.32 -1.42
N ILE A 93 6.82 -18.55 -0.31
CA ILE A 93 7.33 -19.86 0.08
C ILE A 93 6.47 -20.38 1.22
N ALA A 94 5.70 -21.43 0.97
CA ALA A 94 4.88 -22.05 2.01
C ALA A 94 5.78 -22.72 3.08
N PRO A 95 5.46 -22.58 4.38
CA PRO A 95 6.16 -23.30 5.43
C PRO A 95 6.09 -24.82 5.21
N ASP A 96 7.21 -25.53 5.41
CA ASP A 96 7.24 -26.99 5.30
C ASP A 96 6.45 -27.69 6.41
N ALA A 97 6.29 -29.01 6.32
CA ALA A 97 5.51 -29.78 7.29
C ALA A 97 6.04 -29.69 8.74
N THR A 98 7.35 -29.61 8.92
CA THR A 98 8.02 -29.52 10.22
C THR A 98 7.73 -28.15 10.84
N VAL A 99 7.95 -27.09 10.06
CA VAL A 99 7.70 -25.70 10.43
C VAL A 99 6.22 -25.49 10.77
N ARG A 100 5.32 -26.08 9.99
CA ARG A 100 3.87 -26.09 10.28
C ARG A 100 3.56 -26.74 11.63
N GLN A 101 4.12 -27.92 11.91
CA GLN A 101 3.90 -28.60 13.19
C GLN A 101 4.41 -27.77 14.37
N VAL A 102 5.59 -27.15 14.25
CA VAL A 102 6.17 -26.32 15.31
C VAL A 102 5.32 -25.08 15.57
N ILE A 103 4.84 -24.40 14.53
CA ILE A 103 3.92 -23.26 14.68
C ILE A 103 2.62 -23.67 15.37
N CYS A 104 2.19 -24.93 15.28
CA CYS A 104 1.00 -25.42 15.95
C CYS A 104 1.22 -25.83 17.41
N ARG A 105 2.47 -26.06 17.85
CA ARG A 105 2.75 -26.51 19.22
C ARG A 105 2.44 -25.39 20.21
N GLU A 106 1.71 -25.73 21.27
CA GLU A 106 1.51 -24.82 22.42
C GLU A 106 0.81 -23.50 22.03
N GLU A 107 -0.25 -23.56 21.20
CA GLU A 107 -1.19 -22.45 21.07
C GLU A 107 -1.90 -22.22 22.42
N HIS A 108 -1.20 -21.56 23.34
CA HIS A 108 -1.68 -21.26 24.68
C HIS A 108 -2.10 -19.79 24.74
N GLY A 109 -3.39 -19.59 24.99
CA GLY A 109 -4.01 -18.27 25.03
C GLY A 109 -4.91 -18.03 23.81
N ARG A 110 -6.04 -17.36 24.04
CA ARG A 110 -7.08 -17.06 23.04
C ARG A 110 -6.57 -16.31 21.79
N TRP A 111 -5.37 -15.75 21.87
CA TRP A 111 -4.83 -14.80 20.90
C TRP A 111 -3.59 -15.28 20.14
N VAL A 112 -3.07 -16.47 20.48
CA VAL A 112 -1.88 -17.03 19.84
C VAL A 112 -2.32 -18.02 18.78
N THR A 113 -2.40 -17.56 17.53
CA THR A 113 -2.69 -18.39 16.36
C THR A 113 -1.47 -18.52 15.45
N ARG A 114 -1.46 -19.54 14.58
CA ARG A 114 -0.46 -19.70 13.51
C ARG A 114 -0.14 -18.41 12.75
N GLY A 115 -1.16 -17.66 12.36
CA GLY A 115 -1.01 -16.39 11.64
C GLY A 115 -0.31 -15.31 12.47
N THR A 116 -0.61 -15.24 13.77
CA THR A 116 0.04 -14.26 14.67
C THR A 116 1.51 -14.56 14.94
N ARG A 117 1.90 -15.85 14.94
CA ARG A 117 3.30 -16.30 15.08
C ARG A 117 4.11 -15.99 13.82
N LEU A 118 3.58 -16.33 12.64
CA LEU A 118 4.21 -15.94 11.38
C LEU A 118 4.33 -14.41 11.25
N SER A 119 3.29 -13.68 11.66
CA SER A 119 3.31 -12.22 11.68
C SER A 119 4.36 -11.65 12.63
N ALA A 120 4.68 -12.35 13.73
CA ALA A 120 5.75 -11.94 14.64
C ALA A 120 7.11 -11.96 13.97
N VAL A 121 7.44 -13.04 13.27
CA VAL A 121 8.68 -13.13 12.50
C VAL A 121 8.75 -11.99 11.49
N GLN A 122 7.68 -11.77 10.70
CA GLN A 122 7.69 -10.69 9.71
C GLN A 122 7.85 -9.32 10.36
N TYR A 123 7.21 -9.09 11.50
CA TYR A 123 7.32 -7.84 12.23
C TYR A 123 8.74 -7.56 12.72
N HIS A 124 9.43 -8.56 13.28
CA HIS A 124 10.80 -8.38 13.76
C HIS A 124 11.77 -8.07 12.60
N HIS A 125 11.73 -8.85 11.52
CA HIS A 125 12.53 -8.58 10.33
C HIS A 125 12.20 -7.20 9.72
N PHE A 126 10.93 -6.82 9.69
CA PHE A 126 10.49 -5.52 9.18
C PHE A 126 11.14 -4.37 9.93
N LEU A 127 11.13 -4.41 11.27
CA LEU A 127 11.74 -3.38 12.08
C LEU A 127 13.25 -3.34 11.91
N SER A 128 13.93 -4.49 11.95
CA SER A 128 15.38 -4.53 11.79
C SER A 128 15.84 -3.95 10.45
N ILE A 129 15.18 -4.32 9.35
CA ILE A 129 15.49 -3.78 8.03
C ILE A 129 15.13 -2.29 7.93
N ALA A 130 14.01 -1.86 8.52
CA ALA A 130 13.62 -0.46 8.51
C ALA A 130 14.59 0.43 9.30
N GLU A 131 15.10 -0.04 10.43
CA GLU A 131 16.10 0.66 11.24
C GLU A 131 17.43 0.80 10.50
N LEU A 132 17.95 -0.29 9.92
CA LEU A 132 19.16 -0.28 9.10
C LEU A 132 19.02 0.68 7.91
N ARG A 133 17.89 0.62 7.20
CA ARG A 133 17.59 1.51 6.09
C ARG A 133 17.51 2.97 6.55
N THR A 134 16.84 3.25 7.66
CA THR A 134 16.74 4.60 8.22
C THR A 134 18.11 5.16 8.57
N ALA A 135 18.99 4.35 9.15
CA ALA A 135 20.36 4.75 9.44
C ALA A 135 21.14 5.09 8.16
N ALA A 136 21.04 4.24 7.12
CA ALA A 136 21.69 4.48 5.84
C ALA A 136 21.14 5.73 5.12
N TRP A 137 19.83 5.93 5.12
CA TRP A 137 19.17 7.01 4.39
C TRP A 137 19.30 8.38 5.05
N LYS A 138 19.73 8.44 6.31
CA LYS A 138 20.13 9.69 6.99
C LYS A 138 21.49 10.23 6.54
N SER A 139 22.21 9.53 5.66
CA SER A 139 23.45 10.03 5.11
C SER A 139 23.24 11.21 4.15
N GLU A 140 24.07 12.25 4.28
CA GLU A 140 24.19 13.36 3.32
C GLU A 140 24.82 12.91 1.99
N THR A 141 25.68 11.88 2.04
CA THR A 141 26.40 11.35 0.87
C THR A 141 25.65 10.21 0.18
N LEU A 142 24.36 10.04 0.48
CA LEU A 142 23.53 9.01 -0.13
C LEU A 142 23.41 9.29 -1.64
N ASP A 143 23.83 8.32 -2.46
CA ASP A 143 23.60 8.35 -3.90
C ASP A 143 22.11 8.14 -4.18
N MET A 144 21.40 9.24 -4.41
CA MET A 144 19.95 9.24 -4.57
C MET A 144 19.52 8.47 -5.82
N GLU A 145 20.27 8.55 -6.92
CA GLU A 145 19.90 7.90 -8.18
C GLU A 145 20.12 6.38 -8.09
N ALA A 146 21.25 5.95 -7.53
CA ALA A 146 21.53 4.54 -7.32
C ALA A 146 20.49 3.91 -6.37
N VAL A 147 20.15 4.59 -5.27
CA VAL A 147 19.14 4.10 -4.33
C VAL A 147 17.74 4.11 -4.94
N GLU A 148 17.36 5.13 -5.74
CA GLU A 148 16.07 5.14 -6.45
C GLU A 148 15.94 3.93 -7.38
N SER A 149 17.00 3.58 -8.11
CA SER A 149 16.99 2.39 -8.96
C SER A 149 16.77 1.12 -8.15
N VAL A 150 17.51 0.93 -7.06
CA VAL A 150 17.36 -0.26 -6.19
C VAL A 150 15.96 -0.35 -5.59
N VAL A 151 15.42 0.78 -5.10
CA VAL A 151 14.06 0.84 -4.55
C VAL A 151 13.02 0.48 -5.63
N ARG A 152 13.16 1.01 -6.84
CA ARG A 152 12.23 0.72 -7.94
C ARG A 152 12.26 -0.75 -8.33
N ASP A 153 13.46 -1.33 -8.47
CA ASP A 153 13.63 -2.73 -8.84
C ASP A 153 13.06 -3.67 -7.77
N GLU A 154 13.28 -3.34 -6.49
CA GLU A 154 12.68 -4.09 -5.37
C GLU A 154 11.15 -3.96 -5.36
N LEU A 155 10.60 -2.76 -5.55
CA LEU A 155 9.15 -2.54 -5.60
C LEU A 155 8.50 -3.30 -6.75
N GLU A 156 9.14 -3.34 -7.92
CA GLU A 156 8.63 -4.08 -9.07
C GLU A 156 8.63 -5.58 -8.80
N ALA A 157 9.72 -6.14 -8.29
CA ALA A 157 9.80 -7.55 -7.93
C ALA A 157 8.76 -7.94 -6.86
N ARG A 158 8.60 -7.12 -5.81
CA ARG A 158 7.58 -7.33 -4.77
C ARG A 158 6.17 -7.25 -5.33
N ARG A 159 5.90 -6.31 -6.24
CA ARG A 159 4.60 -6.19 -6.92
C ARG A 159 4.29 -7.46 -7.72
N HIS A 160 5.24 -7.95 -8.52
CA HIS A 160 5.05 -9.16 -9.32
C HIS A 160 4.81 -10.39 -8.44
N ALA A 161 5.61 -10.58 -7.40
CA ALA A 161 5.44 -11.68 -6.47
C ALA A 161 4.09 -11.64 -5.73
N TRP A 162 3.66 -10.44 -5.33
CA TRP A 162 2.39 -10.25 -4.65
C TRP A 162 1.19 -10.53 -5.56
N ILE A 163 1.21 -10.06 -6.82
CA ILE A 163 0.18 -10.37 -7.82
C ILE A 163 0.15 -11.88 -8.09
N ALA A 164 1.30 -12.51 -8.29
CA ALA A 164 1.38 -13.95 -8.53
C ALA A 164 0.80 -14.75 -7.35
N ALA A 165 1.06 -14.34 -6.11
CA ALA A 165 0.47 -14.97 -4.93
C ALA A 165 -1.05 -14.72 -4.85
N GLN A 166 -1.51 -13.51 -5.17
CA GLN A 166 -2.93 -13.18 -5.17
C GLN A 166 -3.71 -14.02 -6.19
N ASP A 167 -3.20 -14.11 -7.42
CA ASP A 167 -3.87 -14.76 -8.55
C ASP A 167 -3.73 -16.29 -8.51
N GLY A 168 -2.58 -16.79 -8.05
CA GLY A 168 -2.30 -18.22 -8.00
C GLY A 168 -3.22 -18.99 -7.04
N GLY A 169 -3.74 -18.31 -6.02
CA GLY A 169 -4.45 -18.95 -4.91
C GLY A 169 -3.57 -20.00 -4.21
N ILE A 170 -4.06 -20.53 -3.09
CA ILE A 170 -3.54 -21.80 -2.58
C ILE A 170 -4.37 -22.85 -3.28
N GLY A 171 -3.83 -23.48 -4.32
CA GLY A 171 -4.59 -24.39 -5.17
C GLY A 171 -5.34 -25.44 -4.35
N ASN A 172 -6.69 -25.36 -4.35
CA ASN A 172 -7.75 -26.30 -3.94
C ASN A 172 -7.52 -27.32 -2.79
N GLY A 173 -6.42 -27.27 -2.07
CA GLY A 173 -6.13 -28.10 -0.90
C GLY A 173 -6.80 -27.54 0.35
N ASP A 174 -6.75 -28.34 1.41
CA ASP A 174 -7.56 -28.36 2.65
C ASP A 174 -7.62 -27.08 3.51
N GLY A 175 -7.35 -25.89 2.96
CA GLY A 175 -7.35 -24.61 3.67
C GLY A 175 -6.22 -24.48 4.69
N GLU A 176 -5.41 -25.52 4.89
CA GLU A 176 -4.36 -25.56 5.89
C GLU A 176 -3.31 -24.46 5.69
N LEU A 177 -3.07 -24.00 4.47
CA LEU A 177 -2.08 -22.96 4.19
C LEU A 177 -2.68 -21.55 4.14
N ASN A 178 -4.00 -21.38 4.27
CA ASN A 178 -4.67 -20.09 4.11
C ASN A 178 -4.10 -19.02 5.04
N TYR A 179 -3.74 -19.41 6.27
CA TYR A 179 -3.14 -18.48 7.22
C TYR A 179 -1.77 -17.94 6.75
N ALA A 180 -0.95 -18.76 6.08
CA ALA A 180 0.36 -18.34 5.59
C ALA A 180 0.24 -17.40 4.38
N HIS A 181 -0.70 -17.70 3.48
CA HIS A 181 -1.01 -16.85 2.33
C HIS A 181 -1.59 -15.50 2.73
N ASP A 182 -2.52 -15.46 3.69
CA ASP A 182 -3.06 -14.19 4.19
C ASP A 182 -1.98 -13.33 4.86
N VAL A 183 -1.13 -13.95 5.68
CA VAL A 183 0.01 -13.25 6.31
C VAL A 183 0.97 -12.72 5.24
N TYR A 184 1.29 -13.54 4.23
CA TYR A 184 2.13 -13.14 3.11
C TYR A 184 1.53 -11.95 2.34
N LEU A 185 0.24 -12.00 1.98
CA LEU A 185 -0.39 -10.92 1.23
C LEU A 185 -0.40 -9.61 2.02
N VAL A 186 -0.68 -9.65 3.32
CA VAL A 186 -0.68 -8.42 4.14
C VAL A 186 0.73 -7.88 4.32
N TRP A 187 1.71 -8.72 4.65
CA TRP A 187 3.09 -8.26 4.85
C TRP A 187 3.78 -7.87 3.56
N GLY A 188 3.59 -8.60 2.46
CA GLY A 188 4.11 -8.26 1.14
C GLY A 188 3.59 -6.92 0.65
N ALA A 189 2.29 -6.67 0.81
CA ALA A 189 1.70 -5.36 0.53
C ALA A 189 2.28 -4.25 1.41
N ARG A 190 2.40 -4.50 2.72
CA ARG A 190 2.97 -3.55 3.67
C ARG A 190 4.42 -3.20 3.35
N LEU A 191 5.25 -4.20 3.06
CA LEU A 191 6.67 -4.00 2.74
C LEU A 191 6.84 -3.10 1.52
N ALA A 192 6.12 -3.40 0.44
CA ALA A 192 6.18 -2.59 -0.79
C ALA A 192 5.65 -1.16 -0.55
N VAL A 193 4.47 -1.01 0.06
CA VAL A 193 3.88 0.32 0.28
C VAL A 193 4.74 1.16 1.23
N CYS A 194 5.22 0.59 2.34
CA CYS A 194 6.08 1.31 3.27
C CYS A 194 7.41 1.72 2.63
N LEU A 195 8.05 0.82 1.87
CA LEU A 195 9.32 1.12 1.18
C LEU A 195 9.16 2.29 0.21
N GLY A 196 8.14 2.24 -0.66
CA GLY A 196 7.90 3.31 -1.63
C GLY A 196 7.53 4.63 -0.98
N GLN A 197 6.64 4.62 0.03
CA GLN A 197 6.28 5.84 0.76
C GLN A 197 7.46 6.44 1.51
N GLU A 198 8.31 5.62 2.12
CA GLU A 198 9.50 6.09 2.82
C GLU A 198 10.49 6.75 1.84
N TRP A 199 10.67 6.16 0.66
CA TRP A 199 11.52 6.75 -0.39
C TRP A 199 10.95 8.08 -0.89
N GLU A 200 9.64 8.19 -1.12
CA GLU A 200 9.00 9.45 -1.53
C GLU A 200 9.14 10.56 -0.47
N ILE A 201 9.27 10.21 0.81
CA ILE A 201 9.61 11.16 1.87
C ILE A 201 11.09 11.56 1.72
N ARG A 202 11.99 10.60 1.57
CA ARG A 202 13.43 10.87 1.44
C ARG A 202 13.79 11.70 0.21
N ARG A 203 13.08 11.55 -0.91
CA ARG A 203 13.23 12.35 -2.14
C ARG A 203 12.92 13.82 -1.97
N ARG A 204 12.15 14.20 -0.94
CA ARG A 204 11.83 15.61 -0.64
C ARG A 204 12.99 16.35 0.03
N GLY A 205 14.04 15.63 0.43
CA GLY A 205 15.24 16.16 1.07
C GLY A 205 15.58 15.45 2.38
N LEU A 206 16.85 15.55 2.77
CA LEU A 206 17.34 14.93 4.02
C LEU A 206 16.65 15.55 5.25
N ASP A 207 16.54 16.88 5.32
CA ASP A 207 15.93 17.57 6.46
C ASP A 207 14.48 17.14 6.69
N THR A 208 13.70 17.05 5.61
CA THR A 208 12.32 16.54 5.66
C THR A 208 12.27 15.10 6.18
N TYR A 209 13.18 14.24 5.71
CA TYR A 209 13.26 12.86 6.16
C TYR A 209 13.62 12.74 7.65
N VAL A 210 14.60 13.52 8.10
CA VAL A 210 15.03 13.57 9.51
C VAL A 210 13.90 14.10 10.40
N GLU A 211 13.20 15.15 10.00
CA GLU A 211 12.07 15.72 10.74
C GLU A 211 10.93 14.71 10.87
N VAL A 212 10.51 14.08 9.77
CA VAL A 212 9.46 13.04 9.79
C VAL A 212 9.88 11.84 10.65
N CYS A 213 11.14 11.43 10.58
CA CYS A 213 11.69 10.38 11.44
C CYS A 213 11.64 10.76 12.92
N ALA A 214 11.99 12.00 13.28
CA ALA A 214 11.97 12.50 14.64
C ALA A 214 10.56 12.56 15.23
N ARG A 215 9.54 12.85 14.39
CA ARG A 215 8.13 12.83 14.80
C ARG A 215 7.52 11.43 14.92
N GLY A 216 8.24 10.36 14.56
CA GLY A 216 7.66 9.01 14.54
C GLY A 216 6.71 8.78 13.37
N GLU A 217 6.83 9.57 12.30
CA GLU A 217 5.87 9.62 11.19
C GLU A 217 6.31 8.85 9.94
N LEU A 218 7.47 8.21 9.95
CA LEU A 218 7.85 7.31 8.85
C LEU A 218 6.85 6.16 8.74
N PRO A 219 6.60 5.62 7.52
CA PRO A 219 5.62 4.57 7.32
C PRO A 219 5.81 3.36 8.25
N TRP A 220 7.05 2.93 8.46
CA TRP A 220 7.35 1.80 9.35
C TRP A 220 7.15 2.14 10.84
N GLN A 221 7.40 3.39 11.25
CA GLN A 221 7.14 3.85 12.62
C GLN A 221 5.62 3.86 12.90
N LYS A 222 4.81 4.31 11.93
CA LYS A 222 3.34 4.26 12.02
C LYS A 222 2.82 2.83 12.17
N VAL A 223 3.39 1.87 11.43
CA VAL A 223 3.08 0.45 11.61
C VAL A 223 3.46 -0.03 13.01
N ALA A 224 4.66 0.29 13.49
CA ALA A 224 5.12 -0.09 14.82
C ALA A 224 4.19 0.47 15.92
N HIS A 225 3.79 1.75 15.80
CA HIS A 225 2.83 2.38 16.71
C HIS A 225 1.45 1.73 16.65
N ALA A 226 0.93 1.42 15.46
CA ALA A 226 -0.36 0.76 15.29
C ALA A 226 -0.38 -0.63 15.93
N ILE A 227 0.68 -1.42 15.75
CA ILE A 227 0.81 -2.75 16.35
C ILE A 227 0.92 -2.64 17.87
N ARG A 228 1.74 -1.72 18.41
CA ARG A 228 1.83 -1.49 19.86
C ARG A 228 0.49 -1.10 20.47
N ARG A 229 -0.27 -0.20 19.83
CA ARG A 229 -1.58 0.25 20.32
C ARG A 229 -2.57 -0.92 20.40
N MET A 230 -2.62 -1.76 19.37
CA MET A 230 -3.49 -2.94 19.31
C MET A 230 -3.21 -3.95 20.44
N LEU A 231 -2.02 -3.96 21.04
CA LEU A 231 -1.69 -4.85 22.17
C LEU A 231 -2.09 -4.28 23.53
N ALA A 232 -2.29 -2.97 23.61
CA ALA A 232 -2.70 -2.29 24.85
C ALA A 232 -4.22 -2.36 25.07
N GLU A 233 -4.98 -2.76 24.04
CA GLU A 233 -6.43 -2.96 24.02
C GLU A 233 -6.81 -4.44 24.27
#